data_AF-A0A8T6LEH5-F1
#
_entry.id   AF-A0A8T6LEH5-F1
#
_cell.length_a   1.000
_cell.length_b   1.000
_cell.length_c   1.000
_cell.angle_alpha   90.00
_cell.angle_beta   90.00
_cell.angle_gamma   90.00
#
_symmetry.space_group_name_H-M   'P 1'
#
loop_
_entity.id
_entity.type
_entity.pdbx_description
1 polymer ?
#
loop_
_entity_poly.entity_id
_entity_poly.type
_entity_poly.pdbx_seq_one_letter_code
_entity_poly.pdbx_strand_id
1 'polypeptide(L)'
;MPRSDVSLRLVPVLRLLPLVLVPLTLAACAAGRADPGPAPSPAGPDRDDDAMSSYSEVITGDAVSDDGLFAVHQVDTDFFYEIPIEQFGREMLVVSRISRTAENVGWGGAKEGTAVELAEP
;
A
#
# COMPACT_ATOMS: atom_id res chain seq x y z
N MET A 1 8.12 -57.92 7.02
CA MET A 1 8.68 -57.06 5.96
C MET A 1 7.82 -57.28 4.71
N PRO A 2 7.09 -56.25 4.25
CA PRO A 2 7.43 -55.66 2.96
C PRO A 2 7.32 -54.12 3.00
N ARG A 3 8.45 -53.44 2.88
CA ARG A 3 8.53 -51.99 2.65
C ARG A 3 9.45 -51.79 1.46
N SER A 4 8.91 -51.74 0.23
CA SER A 4 9.54 -51.07 -0.93
C SER A 4 8.93 -51.50 -2.27
N ASP A 5 7.69 -51.10 -2.57
CA ASP A 5 7.22 -51.14 -3.97
C ASP A 5 6.55 -49.82 -4.42
N VAL A 6 6.06 -49.01 -3.47
CA VAL A 6 5.45 -47.71 -3.77
C VAL A 6 6.51 -46.69 -4.25
N SER A 7 7.74 -46.77 -3.72
CA SER A 7 8.80 -45.80 -4.02
C SER A 7 9.36 -45.91 -5.44
N LEU A 8 9.24 -47.08 -6.11
CA LEU A 8 9.75 -47.25 -7.48
C LEU A 8 8.73 -46.86 -8.58
N ARG A 9 7.43 -46.80 -8.25
CA ARG A 9 6.38 -46.39 -9.21
C ARG A 9 5.94 -44.92 -9.05
N LEU A 10 6.17 -44.31 -7.88
CA LEU A 10 5.74 -42.94 -7.59
C LEU A 10 6.75 -41.86 -8.04
N VAL A 11 8.05 -42.17 -7.99
CA VAL A 11 9.14 -41.24 -8.37
C VAL A 11 9.12 -40.82 -9.86
N PRO A 12 8.83 -41.69 -10.85
CA PRO A 12 8.73 -41.23 -12.24
C PRO A 12 7.46 -40.40 -12.50
N VAL A 13 6.36 -40.67 -11.80
CA VAL A 13 5.10 -39.90 -11.88
C VAL A 13 5.29 -38.49 -11.30
N LEU A 14 6.01 -38.36 -10.18
CA LEU A 14 6.31 -37.06 -9.56
C LEU A 14 7.34 -36.25 -10.38
N ARG A 15 8.24 -36.90 -11.12
CA ARG A 15 9.19 -36.24 -12.05
C ARG A 15 8.57 -35.79 -13.37
N LEU A 16 7.46 -36.39 -13.78
CA LEU A 16 6.70 -35.98 -14.98
C LEU A 16 5.64 -34.91 -14.69
N LEU A 17 5.26 -34.72 -13.42
CA LEU A 17 4.35 -33.67 -12.95
C LEU A 17 4.74 -32.23 -13.41
N PRO A 18 6.02 -31.79 -13.36
CA PRO A 18 6.37 -30.46 -13.87
C PRO A 18 6.30 -30.33 -15.41
N LEU A 19 6.33 -31.44 -16.17
CA LEU A 19 6.25 -31.40 -17.64
C LEU A 19 4.81 -31.14 -18.15
N VAL A 20 3.80 -31.49 -17.34
CA VAL A 20 2.37 -31.30 -17.67
C VAL A 20 1.81 -30.00 -17.09
N LEU A 21 2.36 -29.49 -15.98
CA LEU A 21 1.87 -28.28 -15.30
C LEU A 21 2.36 -26.97 -15.96
N VAL A 22 3.53 -26.97 -16.62
CA VAL A 22 4.18 -25.78 -17.21
C VAL A 22 3.51 -25.23 -18.48
N PRO A 23 2.95 -26.01 -19.43
CA PRO A 23 2.26 -25.42 -20.57
C PRO A 23 0.88 -24.82 -20.22
N LEU A 24 0.32 -25.10 -19.04
CA LEU A 24 -1.00 -24.58 -18.62
C LEU A 24 -0.96 -23.11 -18.17
N THR A 25 0.22 -22.55 -17.88
CA THR A 25 0.35 -21.16 -17.41
C THR A 25 0.71 -20.14 -18.49
N LEU A 26 0.92 -20.55 -19.75
CA LEU A 26 1.31 -19.63 -20.84
C LEU A 26 0.15 -19.13 -21.73
N ALA A 27 -1.09 -19.54 -21.47
CA ALA A 27 -2.25 -19.22 -22.33
C ALA A 27 -3.19 -18.13 -21.77
N ALA A 28 -2.70 -17.21 -20.94
CA ALA A 28 -3.54 -16.17 -20.32
C ALA A 28 -3.31 -14.73 -20.81
N CYS A 29 -2.53 -14.52 -21.87
CA CYS A 29 -2.34 -13.19 -22.46
C CYS A 29 -3.20 -13.01 -23.73
N ALA A 30 -4.53 -12.92 -23.56
CA ALA A 30 -5.44 -12.46 -24.61
C ALA A 30 -6.66 -11.76 -23.99
N ALA A 31 -6.49 -10.50 -23.57
CA ALA A 31 -7.60 -9.58 -23.32
C ALA A 31 -7.16 -8.16 -23.70
N GLY A 32 -7.97 -7.52 -24.55
CA GLY A 32 -7.62 -6.35 -25.34
C GLY A 32 -7.24 -5.10 -24.54
N ARG A 33 -6.43 -4.26 -25.20
CA ARG A 33 -6.23 -2.87 -24.77
C ARG A 33 -7.50 -2.10 -25.08
N ALA A 34 -8.27 -1.78 -24.05
CA ALA A 34 -9.26 -0.72 -24.10
C ALA A 34 -8.56 0.59 -23.70
N ASP A 35 -8.69 1.61 -24.56
CA ASP A 35 -8.30 2.99 -24.27
C ASP A 35 -9.07 3.49 -23.04
N PRO A 36 -8.40 3.99 -21.98
CA PRO A 36 -9.10 4.67 -20.90
C PRO A 36 -9.51 6.05 -21.42
N GLY A 37 -10.78 6.18 -21.81
CA GLY A 37 -11.43 7.48 -21.98
C GLY A 37 -11.40 8.29 -20.68
N PRO A 38 -11.63 9.62 -20.73
CA PRO A 38 -11.54 10.50 -19.56
C PRO A 38 -12.39 9.98 -18.41
N ALA A 39 -11.75 9.70 -17.28
CA ALA A 39 -12.44 9.29 -16.06
C ALA A 39 -13.37 10.43 -15.60
N PRO A 40 -14.64 10.16 -15.28
CA PRO A 40 -15.48 11.14 -14.61
C PRO A 40 -14.90 11.44 -13.22
N SER A 41 -14.62 12.72 -12.94
CA SER A 41 -14.33 13.15 -11.57
C SER A 41 -15.50 12.76 -10.67
N PRO A 42 -15.25 12.13 -9.49
CA PRO A 42 -16.30 11.90 -8.54
C PRO A 42 -16.82 13.26 -8.07
N ALA A 43 -18.10 13.54 -8.37
CA ALA A 43 -18.84 14.56 -7.66
C ALA A 43 -18.80 14.16 -6.18
N GLY A 44 -18.20 15.02 -5.36
CA GLY A 44 -18.18 14.82 -3.91
C GLY A 44 -19.61 14.76 -3.37
N PRO A 45 -19.86 13.96 -2.31
CA PRO A 45 -21.18 13.89 -1.71
C PRO A 45 -21.62 15.27 -1.24
N ASP A 46 -22.87 15.62 -1.56
CA ASP A 46 -23.58 16.76 -0.97
C ASP A 46 -23.45 16.64 0.55
N ARG A 47 -22.77 17.62 1.16
CA ARG A 47 -22.57 17.67 2.60
C ARG A 47 -23.88 18.13 3.19
N ASP A 48 -24.68 17.18 3.65
CA ASP A 48 -25.69 17.46 4.66
C ASP A 48 -24.94 18.11 5.85
N ASP A 49 -25.41 19.29 6.25
CA ASP A 49 -24.88 20.09 7.37
C ASP A 49 -25.20 19.40 8.72
N ASP A 50 -24.86 18.11 8.84
CA ASP A 50 -25.01 17.35 10.05
C ASP A 50 -24.00 17.86 11.08
N ALA A 51 -24.56 18.37 12.17
CA ALA A 51 -23.92 18.95 13.34
C ALA A 51 -22.50 18.39 13.59
N MET A 52 -21.50 19.25 13.40
CA MET A 52 -20.13 18.96 13.84
C MET A 52 -20.16 18.51 15.31
N SER A 53 -19.78 17.25 15.55
CA SER A 53 -19.65 16.70 16.90
C SER A 53 -18.71 17.58 17.73
N SER A 54 -18.98 17.66 19.04
CA SER A 54 -18.15 18.46 19.92
C SER A 54 -16.72 17.90 20.00
N TYR A 55 -15.71 18.76 20.11
CA TYR A 55 -14.31 18.32 20.12
C TYR A 55 -14.01 17.27 21.21
N SER A 56 -14.58 17.44 22.40
CA SER A 56 -14.44 16.52 23.54
C SER A 56 -15.11 15.15 23.34
N GLU A 57 -16.00 15.04 22.36
CA GLU A 57 -16.64 13.78 21.99
C GLU A 57 -15.78 12.98 21.01
N VAL A 58 -15.00 13.67 20.19
CA VAL A 58 -14.12 13.08 19.17
C VAL A 58 -12.75 12.73 19.77
N ILE A 59 -12.19 13.61 20.60
CA ILE A 59 -10.96 13.39 21.35
C ILE A 59 -11.33 13.05 22.79
N THR A 60 -11.43 11.76 23.09
CA THR A 60 -11.72 11.28 24.45
C THR A 60 -10.49 11.39 25.35
N GLY A 61 -10.68 11.42 26.67
CA GLY A 61 -9.58 11.50 27.64
C GLY A 61 -8.63 10.30 27.62
N ASP A 62 -9.05 9.19 27.01
CA ASP A 62 -8.25 7.98 26.84
C ASP A 62 -7.40 8.00 25.56
N ALA A 63 -7.49 9.07 24.75
CA ALA A 63 -6.75 9.21 23.50
C ALA A 63 -5.23 9.27 23.74
N VAL A 64 -4.48 8.47 22.97
CA VAL A 64 -3.02 8.57 22.93
C VAL A 64 -2.65 9.67 21.94
N SER A 65 -2.00 10.73 22.43
CA SER A 65 -1.71 11.93 21.65
C SER A 65 -0.21 12.07 21.39
N ASP A 66 0.16 12.45 20.17
CA ASP A 66 1.53 12.77 19.76
C ASP A 66 1.58 14.17 19.16
N ASP A 67 2.48 15.00 19.69
CA ASP A 67 2.68 16.38 19.29
C ASP A 67 3.82 16.48 18.27
N GLY A 68 3.48 16.84 17.03
CA GLY A 68 4.46 17.00 15.94
C GLY A 68 4.18 18.22 15.06
N LEU A 69 4.36 18.06 13.73
CA LEU A 69 3.91 19.08 12.76
C LEU A 69 2.40 19.32 12.86
N PHE A 70 1.67 18.26 13.22
CA PHE A 70 0.27 18.23 13.56
C PHE A 70 0.13 17.47 14.88
N ALA A 71 -0.87 17.81 15.69
CA ALA A 71 -1.25 16.95 16.81
C ALA A 71 -2.02 15.75 16.24
N VAL A 72 -1.62 14.55 16.64
CA VAL A 72 -2.27 13.30 16.21
C VAL A 72 -2.80 12.60 17.44
N HIS A 73 -4.09 12.29 17.43
CA HIS A 73 -4.76 11.59 18.51
C HIS A 73 -5.25 10.25 18.01
N GLN A 74 -4.86 9.18 18.69
CA GLN A 74 -5.36 7.84 18.45
C GLN A 74 -6.45 7.53 19.48
N VAL A 75 -7.65 7.22 19.00
CA VAL A 75 -8.75 6.69 19.81
C VAL A 75 -9.11 5.32 19.23
N ASP A 76 -8.81 4.26 19.98
CA ASP A 76 -8.94 2.88 19.52
C ASP A 76 -8.19 2.60 18.20
N THR A 77 -8.93 2.51 17.08
CA THR A 77 -8.40 2.24 15.73
C THR A 77 -8.36 3.49 14.86
N ASP A 78 -9.00 4.58 15.32
CA ASP A 78 -9.15 5.80 14.56
C ASP A 78 -8.04 6.81 14.88
N PHE A 79 -7.64 7.56 13.87
CA PHE A 79 -6.62 8.60 13.96
C PHE A 79 -7.23 9.96 13.60
N PHE A 80 -7.13 10.89 14.53
CA PHE A 80 -7.59 12.26 14.39
C PHE A 80 -6.39 13.20 14.30
N TYR A 81 -6.43 14.14 13.35
CA TYR A 81 -5.35 15.08 13.08
C TYR A 81 -5.84 16.51 13.33
N GLU A 82 -5.10 17.27 14.13
CA GLU A 82 -5.33 18.70 14.26
C GLU A 82 -4.45 19.47 13.29
N ILE A 83 -5.10 20.25 12.43
CA ILE A 83 -4.42 21.16 11.51
C ILE A 83 -4.61 22.57 12.04
N PRO A 84 -3.57 23.20 12.63
CA PRO A 84 -3.66 24.57 13.07
C PRO A 84 -3.96 25.50 11.88
N ILE A 85 -4.75 26.55 12.10
CA ILE A 85 -5.13 27.51 11.06
C ILE A 85 -3.91 28.14 10.39
N GLU A 86 -2.81 28.32 11.12
CA GLU A 86 -1.55 28.80 10.56
C GLU A 86 -0.96 27.87 9.50
N GLN A 87 -1.18 26.56 9.66
CA GLN A 87 -0.71 25.51 8.77
C GLN A 87 -1.72 25.22 7.66
N PHE A 88 -2.97 25.65 7.84
CA PHE A 88 -4.04 25.49 6.88
C PHE A 88 -3.77 26.33 5.61
N GLY A 89 -4.00 25.73 4.44
CA GLY A 89 -3.80 26.40 3.15
C GLY A 89 -2.34 26.52 2.70
N ARG A 90 -1.40 25.91 3.43
CA ARG A 90 0.00 25.85 2.98
C ARG A 90 0.24 24.58 2.18
N GLU A 91 0.96 24.72 1.08
CA GLU A 91 1.29 23.59 0.21
C GLU A 91 2.35 22.72 0.90
N MET A 92 2.03 21.45 1.11
CA MET A 92 2.94 20.47 1.73
C MET A 92 3.11 19.27 0.81
N LEU A 93 4.37 18.87 0.59
CA LEU A 93 4.71 17.69 -0.19
C LEU A 93 5.00 16.52 0.75
N VAL A 94 4.24 15.43 0.61
CA VAL A 94 4.49 14.18 1.33
C VAL A 94 5.44 13.32 0.50
N VAL A 95 6.63 13.02 1.03
CA VAL A 95 7.63 12.18 0.36
C VAL A 95 7.93 10.97 1.22
N SER A 96 7.69 9.77 0.68
CA SER A 96 8.17 8.52 1.28
C SER A 96 9.65 8.32 0.92
N ARG A 97 10.46 7.92 1.91
CA ARG A 97 11.87 7.57 1.72
C ARG A 97 12.11 6.15 2.22
N ILE A 98 12.76 5.32 1.41
CA ILE A 98 13.20 3.99 1.86
C ILE A 98 14.51 4.14 2.64
N SER A 99 14.48 3.85 3.94
CA SER A 99 15.65 3.99 4.82
C SER A 99 16.62 2.81 4.72
N ARG A 100 16.12 1.61 4.37
CA ARG A 100 16.90 0.38 4.20
C ARG A 100 16.08 -0.68 3.46
N THR A 101 16.70 -1.41 2.54
CA THR A 101 16.13 -2.61 1.91
C THR A 101 16.57 -3.86 2.69
N ALA A 102 15.75 -4.92 2.72
CA ALA A 102 16.11 -6.17 3.38
C ALA A 102 17.46 -6.72 2.89
N GLU A 103 18.28 -7.22 3.82
CA GLU A 103 19.59 -7.80 3.47
C GLU A 103 19.39 -8.94 2.45
N ASN A 104 20.15 -8.90 1.36
CA ASN A 104 20.04 -9.80 0.20
C ASN A 104 18.77 -9.70 -0.67
N VAL A 105 17.92 -8.69 -0.49
CA VAL A 105 16.80 -8.39 -1.41
C VAL A 105 16.96 -6.98 -1.98
N GLY A 106 18.15 -6.66 -2.47
CA GLY A 106 18.43 -5.35 -3.09
C GLY A 106 17.73 -5.22 -4.43
N TRP A 107 16.80 -4.27 -4.54
CA TRP A 107 16.15 -3.93 -5.79
C TRP A 107 17.17 -3.26 -6.74
N GLY A 108 17.78 -4.06 -7.62
CA GLY A 108 18.84 -3.67 -8.55
C GLY A 108 18.35 -2.85 -9.74
N GLY A 109 17.75 -1.67 -9.52
CA GLY A 109 17.52 -0.71 -10.61
C GLY A 109 16.34 0.27 -10.53
N ALA A 110 15.52 0.31 -9.48
CA ALA A 110 14.49 1.36 -9.34
C ALA A 110 15.10 2.56 -8.66
N LYS A 111 14.75 3.71 -9.23
CA LYS A 111 14.96 5.00 -8.61
C LYS A 111 13.90 5.20 -7.54
N GLU A 112 14.28 4.93 -6.31
CA GLU A 112 13.53 5.30 -5.11
C GLU A 112 13.92 6.74 -4.74
N GLY A 113 13.27 7.72 -5.38
CA GLY A 113 13.42 9.16 -5.09
C GLY A 113 14.41 9.91 -5.99
N THR A 114 13.89 10.68 -6.95
CA THR A 114 14.66 11.78 -7.58
C THR A 114 13.92 13.08 -7.33
N ALA A 115 14.46 13.89 -6.41
CA ALA A 115 14.24 15.32 -6.35
C ALA A 115 15.58 15.94 -5.93
N VAL A 116 16.30 16.50 -6.91
CA VAL A 116 17.44 17.38 -6.68
C VAL A 116 16.92 18.80 -6.87
N GLU A 117 16.58 19.48 -5.78
CA GLU A 117 16.43 20.94 -5.82
C GLU A 117 17.83 21.53 -5.73
N LEU A 118 18.37 21.89 -6.90
CA LEU A 118 19.54 22.76 -7.00
C LEU A 118 19.08 24.17 -6.63
N ALA A 119 19.15 24.50 -5.34
CA ALA A 119 19.12 25.89 -4.90
C ALA A 119 20.56 26.40 -4.85
N GLU A 120 21.02 26.95 -5.97
CA GLU A 120 22.13 27.91 -6.00
C GLU A 120 21.57 29.27 -5.53
N PRO A 121 22.31 30.01 -4.68
CA PRO A 121 23.31 30.94 -5.25
C PRO A 121 24.72 30.82 -4.67
#